data_AF-A0A957K0V4-F1
#
_entry.id   AF-A0A957K0V4-F1
#
_cell.length_a   1.000
_cell.length_b   1.000
_cell.length_c   1.000
_cell.angle_alpha   90.00
_cell.angle_beta   90.00
_cell.angle_gamma   90.00
#
_symmetry.space_group_name_H-M   'P 1'
#
loop_
_entity.id
_entity.type
_entity.pdbx_description
1 polymer ?
#
loop_
_entity_poly.entity_id
_entity_poly.type
_entity_poly.pdbx_seq_one_letter_code
_entity_poly.pdbx_strand_id
1 'polypeptide(L)'
;NGIGERAGNCALEEVVMALRTRSDYYHADTKIDAARLVPTSRIVSTVTGLGTPRHKAIVGRNAFAHESGIHQDGMLKEPRTYEIMRPETVGWTETDLVLGKHSGRAALRDRAESLGYSLSGEQLQDVFEAFKALADKKKEIFDDDIRALCEQELRELPESWQLEGYRLECSANELPQGVLRLRRGDTVLEAPLPKEGEE
;
A
#
# COMPACT_ATOMS: atom_id res chain seq x y z
N ASN A 1 0.80 -7.10 -21.52
CA ASN A 1 1.88 -6.23 -20.99
C ASN A 1 2.67 -5.52 -22.08
N GLY A 2 2.50 -5.86 -23.37
CA GLY A 2 3.20 -5.18 -24.47
C GLY A 2 4.73 -5.34 -24.47
N ILE A 3 5.27 -6.35 -23.77
CA ILE A 3 6.73 -6.57 -23.71
C ILE A 3 7.27 -6.93 -25.10
N GLY A 4 8.39 -6.34 -25.46
CA GLY A 4 9.09 -6.53 -26.73
C GLY A 4 10.36 -5.67 -26.79
N GLU A 5 11.08 -5.69 -27.91
CA GLU A 5 12.25 -4.83 -28.09
C GLU A 5 11.89 -3.34 -28.08
N ARG A 6 12.81 -2.50 -27.58
CA ARG A 6 12.70 -1.02 -27.56
C ARG A 6 11.41 -0.54 -26.87
N ALA A 7 10.41 -0.15 -27.66
CA ALA A 7 9.14 0.38 -27.17
C ALA A 7 8.11 -0.72 -26.85
N GLY A 8 8.43 -1.98 -27.16
CA GLY A 8 7.55 -3.11 -26.93
C GLY A 8 6.71 -3.53 -28.14
N ASN A 9 5.80 -4.46 -27.90
CA ASN A 9 4.83 -4.97 -28.86
C ASN A 9 3.43 -4.41 -28.58
N CYS A 10 2.52 -4.63 -29.53
CA CYS A 10 1.10 -4.37 -29.31
C CYS A 10 0.59 -5.12 -28.06
N ALA A 11 -0.05 -4.39 -27.15
CA ALA A 11 -0.55 -4.94 -25.90
C ALA A 11 -1.80 -5.80 -26.13
N LEU A 12 -1.65 -7.12 -25.99
CA LEU A 12 -2.73 -8.09 -26.17
C LEU A 12 -3.98 -7.73 -25.37
N GLU A 13 -3.83 -7.36 -24.10
CA GLU A 13 -4.92 -6.99 -23.20
C GLU A 13 -5.73 -5.78 -23.71
N GLU A 14 -5.08 -4.82 -24.36
CA GLU A 14 -5.75 -3.63 -24.89
C GLU A 14 -6.55 -3.97 -26.13
N VAL A 15 -5.99 -4.78 -27.03
CA VAL A 15 -6.70 -5.22 -28.25
C VAL A 15 -7.90 -6.09 -27.90
N VAL A 16 -7.73 -7.04 -26.98
CA VAL A 16 -8.81 -7.91 -26.50
C VAL A 16 -9.96 -7.08 -25.94
N MET A 17 -9.65 -6.11 -25.07
CA MET A 17 -10.69 -5.30 -24.44
C MET A 17 -11.28 -4.26 -25.39
N ALA A 18 -10.52 -3.68 -26.33
CA ALA A 18 -11.07 -2.80 -27.34
C ALA A 18 -12.14 -3.49 -28.19
N LEU A 19 -11.86 -4.72 -28.67
CA LEU A 19 -12.80 -5.51 -29.47
C LEU A 19 -14.04 -5.92 -28.66
N ARG A 20 -13.86 -6.29 -27.39
CA ARG A 20 -14.99 -6.69 -26.53
C ARG A 20 -15.88 -5.53 -26.11
N THR A 21 -15.27 -4.46 -25.61
CA THR A 21 -15.99 -3.27 -25.15
C THR A 21 -16.74 -2.59 -26.27
N ARG A 22 -16.21 -2.62 -27.50
CA ARG A 22 -16.87 -2.08 -28.70
C ARG A 22 -17.26 -3.16 -29.72
N SER A 23 -17.79 -4.26 -29.22
CA SER A 23 -18.29 -5.36 -30.06
C SER A 23 -19.43 -4.91 -30.99
N ASP A 24 -20.17 -3.87 -30.59
CA ASP A 24 -21.18 -3.16 -31.38
C ASP A 24 -20.61 -2.53 -32.67
N TYR A 25 -19.32 -2.18 -32.67
CA TYR A 25 -18.66 -1.49 -33.76
C TYR A 25 -17.74 -2.41 -34.57
N TYR A 26 -16.91 -3.20 -33.88
CA TYR A 26 -15.89 -4.02 -34.54
C TYR A 26 -16.41 -5.34 -35.08
N HIS A 27 -17.53 -5.85 -34.56
CA HIS A 27 -18.13 -7.12 -34.97
C HIS A 27 -17.13 -8.30 -35.00
N ALA A 28 -16.17 -8.31 -34.08
CA ALA A 28 -15.09 -9.30 -34.01
C ALA A 28 -14.79 -9.70 -32.55
N ASP A 29 -14.26 -10.90 -32.35
CA ASP A 29 -13.84 -11.42 -31.05
C ASP A 29 -12.53 -12.21 -31.20
N THR A 30 -11.72 -12.22 -30.13
CA THR A 30 -10.40 -12.86 -30.10
C THR A 30 -10.43 -14.29 -29.56
N LYS A 31 -11.55 -14.73 -28.98
CA LYS A 31 -11.73 -15.97 -28.21
C LYS A 31 -10.85 -16.10 -26.97
N ILE A 32 -10.15 -15.04 -26.57
CA ILE A 32 -9.31 -15.01 -25.37
C ILE A 32 -10.21 -14.88 -24.14
N ASP A 33 -9.95 -15.64 -23.09
CA ASP A 33 -10.62 -15.47 -21.80
C ASP A 33 -10.13 -14.17 -21.13
N ALA A 34 -10.99 -13.14 -21.06
CA ALA A 34 -10.58 -11.83 -20.54
C ALA A 34 -10.37 -11.88 -19.03
N ALA A 35 -11.07 -12.76 -18.30
CA ALA A 35 -10.91 -12.91 -16.85
C ALA A 35 -9.49 -13.38 -16.46
N ARG A 36 -8.70 -13.85 -17.43
CA ARG A 36 -7.31 -14.25 -17.25
C ARG A 36 -6.30 -13.15 -17.54
N LEU A 37 -6.70 -11.98 -18.05
CA LEU A 37 -5.76 -10.93 -18.46
C LEU A 37 -4.94 -10.41 -17.28
N VAL A 38 -5.58 -10.03 -16.17
CA VAL A 38 -4.88 -9.53 -14.98
C VAL A 38 -4.02 -10.61 -14.30
N PRO A 39 -4.52 -11.84 -14.02
CA PRO A 39 -3.69 -12.91 -13.50
C PRO A 39 -2.47 -13.22 -14.38
N THR A 40 -2.66 -13.25 -15.71
CA THR A 40 -1.58 -13.51 -16.66
C THR A 40 -0.55 -12.38 -16.66
N SER A 41 -1.00 -11.12 -16.61
CA SER A 41 -0.10 -9.96 -16.49
C SER A 41 0.77 -10.05 -15.24
N ARG A 42 0.21 -10.46 -14.09
CA ARG A 42 0.96 -10.67 -12.85
C ARG A 42 2.03 -11.75 -13.01
N ILE A 43 1.69 -12.90 -13.60
CA ILE A 43 2.66 -13.97 -13.90
C ILE A 43 3.78 -13.45 -14.80
N VAL A 44 3.45 -12.73 -15.87
CA VAL A 44 4.45 -12.17 -16.80
C VAL A 44 5.39 -11.20 -16.06
N SER A 45 4.86 -10.30 -15.22
CA SER A 45 5.69 -9.38 -14.43
C SER A 45 6.59 -10.13 -13.44
N THR A 46 6.09 -11.19 -12.78
CA THR A 46 6.91 -12.01 -11.88
C THR A 46 8.03 -12.74 -12.61
N VAL A 47 7.73 -13.38 -13.74
CA VAL A 47 8.71 -14.18 -14.51
C VAL A 47 9.76 -13.30 -15.16
N THR A 48 9.38 -12.13 -15.66
CA THR A 48 10.30 -11.23 -16.38
C THR A 48 11.05 -10.27 -15.47
N GLY A 49 10.60 -10.09 -14.22
CA GLY A 49 11.08 -9.04 -13.32
C GLY A 49 10.69 -7.63 -13.75
N LEU A 50 9.91 -7.48 -14.83
CA LEU A 50 9.46 -6.18 -15.33
C LEU A 50 8.09 -5.84 -14.74
N GLY A 51 8.07 -4.83 -13.87
CA GLY A 51 6.83 -4.31 -13.29
C GLY A 51 5.90 -3.73 -14.35
N THR A 52 4.59 -3.84 -14.12
CA THR A 52 3.58 -3.21 -14.97
C THR A 52 3.36 -1.77 -14.50
N PRO A 53 3.42 -0.75 -15.40
CA PRO A 53 3.11 0.62 -15.03
C PRO A 53 1.71 0.73 -14.41
N ARG A 54 1.56 1.52 -13.35
CA ARG A 54 0.29 1.63 -12.61
C ARG A 54 -0.87 2.14 -13.48
N HIS A 55 -0.57 3.06 -14.40
CA HIS A 55 -1.54 3.64 -15.34
C HIS A 55 -1.69 2.85 -16.65
N LYS A 56 -1.09 1.65 -16.74
CA LYS A 56 -1.24 0.80 -17.92
C LYS A 56 -2.71 0.40 -18.07
N ALA A 57 -3.26 0.55 -19.29
CA ALA A 57 -4.64 0.17 -19.54
C ALA A 57 -4.89 -1.31 -19.21
N ILE A 58 -6.09 -1.59 -18.68
CA ILE A 58 -6.62 -2.91 -18.29
C ILE A 58 -5.92 -3.57 -17.09
N VAL A 59 -4.60 -3.70 -17.15
CA VAL A 59 -3.82 -4.51 -16.20
C VAL A 59 -3.00 -3.68 -15.21
N GLY A 60 -2.97 -2.36 -15.36
CA GLY A 60 -2.36 -1.45 -14.38
C GLY A 60 -3.22 -1.30 -13.14
N ARG A 61 -2.58 -1.16 -11.98
CA ARG A 61 -3.26 -1.02 -10.67
C ARG A 61 -4.27 0.12 -10.62
N ASN A 62 -4.05 1.19 -11.38
CA ASN A 62 -4.92 2.37 -11.41
C ASN A 62 -5.95 2.31 -12.54
N ALA A 63 -6.04 1.21 -13.31
CA ALA A 63 -6.94 1.12 -14.47
C ALA A 63 -8.44 1.21 -14.09
N PHE A 64 -8.78 0.87 -12.85
CA PHE A 64 -10.15 0.91 -12.30
C PHE A 64 -10.22 1.64 -10.95
N ALA A 65 -9.23 2.47 -10.65
CA ALA A 65 -9.18 3.21 -9.39
C ALA A 65 -9.97 4.51 -9.46
N HIS A 66 -10.68 4.86 -8.37
CA HIS A 66 -11.51 6.07 -8.27
C HIS A 66 -11.11 6.92 -7.05
N GLU A 67 -10.60 8.13 -7.29
CA GLU A 67 -10.07 9.00 -6.24
C GLU A 67 -11.04 10.12 -5.80
N SER A 68 -11.80 10.71 -6.72
CA SER A 68 -12.59 11.92 -6.41
C SER A 68 -13.92 11.58 -5.74
N GLY A 69 -14.32 12.35 -4.73
CA GLY A 69 -15.59 12.13 -4.01
C GLY A 69 -16.83 12.19 -4.91
N ILE A 70 -16.78 12.97 -6.00
CA ILE A 70 -17.85 13.01 -7.01
C ILE A 70 -17.87 11.76 -7.89
N HIS A 71 -16.70 11.18 -8.18
CA HIS A 71 -16.61 9.92 -8.92
C HIS A 71 -17.08 8.75 -8.03
N GLN A 72 -16.76 8.77 -6.74
CA GLN A 72 -17.27 7.78 -5.79
C GLN A 72 -18.79 7.85 -5.64
N ASP A 73 -19.36 9.05 -5.46
CA ASP A 73 -20.82 9.23 -5.41
C ASP A 73 -21.52 8.79 -6.71
N GLY A 74 -20.94 9.13 -7.87
CA GLY A 74 -21.47 8.68 -9.16
C GLY A 74 -21.37 7.17 -9.36
N MET A 75 -20.28 6.54 -8.93
CA MET A 75 -20.10 5.08 -8.96
C MET A 75 -21.10 4.35 -8.08
N LEU A 76 -21.40 4.87 -6.89
CA LEU A 76 -22.39 4.28 -5.98
C LEU A 76 -23.82 4.36 -6.56
N LYS A 77 -24.11 5.38 -7.38
CA LYS A 77 -25.42 5.58 -8.02
C LYS A 77 -25.58 4.80 -9.32
N GLU A 78 -24.61 4.91 -10.21
CA GLU A 78 -24.58 4.21 -11.50
C GLU A 78 -23.12 3.96 -11.92
N PRO A 79 -22.59 2.75 -11.68
CA PRO A 79 -21.21 2.38 -12.03
C PRO A 79 -20.83 2.66 -13.49
N ARG A 80 -21.78 2.50 -14.44
CA ARG A 80 -21.51 2.72 -15.87
C ARG A 80 -21.14 4.16 -16.23
N THR A 81 -21.38 5.10 -15.32
CA THR A 81 -21.03 6.52 -15.51
C THR A 81 -19.52 6.72 -15.67
N TYR A 82 -18.72 5.94 -14.95
CA TYR A 82 -17.26 6.07 -14.95
C TYR A 82 -16.55 4.76 -15.32
N GLU A 83 -17.25 3.62 -15.31
CA GLU A 83 -16.72 2.33 -15.73
C GLU A 83 -17.34 1.85 -17.04
N ILE A 84 -16.61 2.03 -18.14
CA ILE A 84 -16.99 1.48 -19.45
C ILE A 84 -16.98 -0.06 -19.47
N MET A 85 -16.24 -0.69 -18.55
CA MET A 85 -16.20 -2.12 -18.33
C MET A 85 -15.96 -2.39 -16.85
N ARG A 86 -16.43 -3.52 -16.33
CA ARG A 86 -16.24 -3.86 -14.91
C ARG A 86 -14.86 -4.48 -14.66
N PRO A 87 -14.19 -4.20 -13.53
CA PRO A 87 -12.87 -4.77 -13.20
C PRO A 87 -12.86 -6.30 -13.23
N GLU A 88 -13.93 -6.93 -12.75
CA GLU A 88 -14.06 -8.39 -12.70
C GLU A 88 -14.00 -9.04 -14.09
N THR A 89 -14.40 -8.32 -15.15
CA THR A 89 -14.38 -8.85 -16.52
C THR A 89 -12.98 -9.11 -17.04
N VAL A 90 -11.97 -8.49 -16.43
CA VAL A 90 -10.55 -8.66 -16.81
C VAL A 90 -9.73 -9.42 -15.75
N GLY A 91 -10.39 -9.89 -14.69
CA GLY A 91 -9.77 -10.67 -13.63
C GLY A 91 -9.25 -9.87 -12.44
N TRP A 92 -9.71 -8.63 -12.24
CA TRP A 92 -9.56 -7.97 -10.94
C TRP A 92 -10.55 -8.57 -9.94
N THR A 93 -10.06 -8.91 -8.75
CA THR A 93 -10.89 -9.46 -7.66
C THR A 93 -11.47 -8.37 -6.76
N GLU A 94 -10.89 -7.17 -6.79
CA GLU A 94 -11.34 -6.00 -6.02
C GLU A 94 -11.07 -4.72 -6.82
N THR A 95 -11.96 -3.73 -6.70
CA THR A 95 -11.64 -2.33 -7.02
C THR A 95 -10.68 -1.81 -5.95
N ASP A 96 -9.43 -1.54 -6.32
CA ASP A 96 -8.49 -0.85 -5.43
C ASP A 96 -9.04 0.56 -5.16
N LEU A 97 -9.63 0.75 -3.98
CA LEU A 97 -10.03 2.07 -3.50
C LEU A 97 -8.75 2.85 -3.17
N VAL A 98 -8.33 3.72 -4.09
CA VAL A 98 -7.17 4.58 -3.85
C VAL A 98 -7.55 5.64 -2.83
N LEU A 99 -6.90 5.59 -1.67
CA LEU A 99 -7.06 6.61 -0.65
C LEU A 99 -6.18 7.82 -0.96
N GLY A 100 -6.78 9.00 -0.90
CA GLY A 100 -6.13 10.28 -1.13
C GLY A 100 -6.64 11.36 -0.17
N LYS A 101 -6.22 12.61 -0.37
CA LYS A 101 -6.55 13.74 0.52
C LYS A 101 -8.06 13.94 0.74
N HIS A 102 -8.88 13.54 -0.21
CA HIS A 102 -10.33 13.67 -0.13
C HIS A 102 -11.05 12.45 0.45
N SER A 103 -10.34 11.35 0.72
CA SER A 103 -10.92 10.17 1.34
C SER A 103 -11.38 10.48 2.77
N GLY A 104 -12.56 9.96 3.11
CA GLY A 104 -13.18 10.10 4.44
C GLY A 104 -12.85 8.93 5.36
N ARG A 105 -13.26 9.05 6.63
CA ARG A 105 -13.03 8.03 7.68
C ARG A 105 -13.59 6.65 7.32
N ALA A 106 -14.75 6.58 6.67
CA ALA A 106 -15.36 5.32 6.27
C ALA A 106 -14.47 4.54 5.28
N ALA A 107 -13.94 5.24 4.26
CA ALA A 107 -13.04 4.65 3.28
C ALA A 107 -11.72 4.15 3.91
N LEU A 108 -11.19 4.91 4.87
CA LEU A 108 -9.99 4.50 5.62
C LEU A 108 -10.25 3.27 6.49
N ARG A 109 -11.40 3.21 7.18
CA ARG A 109 -11.79 2.06 8.00
C ARG A 109 -11.95 0.79 7.16
N ASP A 110 -12.74 0.84 6.09
CA ASP A 110 -12.94 -0.31 5.19
C ASP A 110 -11.59 -0.82 4.67
N ARG A 111 -10.67 0.09 4.30
CA ARG A 111 -9.35 -0.31 3.84
C ARG A 111 -8.50 -0.93 4.95
N ALA A 112 -8.47 -0.34 6.13
CA ALA A 112 -7.76 -0.88 7.29
C ALA A 112 -8.27 -2.30 7.65
N GLU A 113 -9.59 -2.51 7.63
CA GLU A 113 -10.21 -3.82 7.86
C GLU A 113 -9.81 -4.84 6.78
N SER A 114 -9.83 -4.46 5.50
CA SER A 114 -9.37 -5.34 4.41
C SER A 114 -7.87 -5.70 4.50
N LEU A 115 -7.08 -4.87 5.18
CA LEU A 115 -5.66 -5.12 5.45
C LEU A 115 -5.44 -5.93 6.75
N GLY A 116 -6.50 -6.26 7.49
CA GLY A 116 -6.45 -7.06 8.71
C GLY A 116 -6.36 -6.25 10.01
N TYR A 117 -6.59 -4.93 9.97
CA TYR A 117 -6.58 -4.07 11.15
C TYR A 117 -8.00 -3.75 11.60
N SER A 118 -8.32 -4.06 12.85
CA SER A 118 -9.57 -3.63 13.50
C SER A 118 -9.26 -2.47 14.44
N LEU A 119 -9.61 -1.26 14.04
CA LEU A 119 -9.38 -0.05 14.81
C LEU A 119 -10.61 0.33 15.63
N SER A 120 -10.41 0.71 16.89
CA SER A 120 -11.44 1.35 17.71
C SER A 120 -11.80 2.73 17.15
N GLY A 121 -12.89 3.35 17.63
CA GLY A 121 -13.28 4.68 17.18
C GLY A 121 -12.22 5.77 17.45
N GLU A 122 -11.47 5.62 18.54
CA GLU A 122 -10.37 6.52 18.93
C GLU A 122 -9.14 6.27 18.05
N GLN A 123 -8.71 5.01 17.90
CA GLN A 123 -7.60 4.64 17.02
C GLN A 123 -7.86 5.04 15.57
N LEU A 124 -9.09 4.88 15.08
CA LEU A 124 -9.47 5.31 13.74
C LEU A 124 -9.36 6.84 13.59
N GLN A 125 -9.64 7.59 14.66
CA GLN A 125 -9.50 9.05 14.64
C GLN A 125 -8.03 9.46 14.52
N ASP A 126 -7.15 8.84 15.31
CA ASP A 126 -5.71 9.15 15.31
C ASP A 126 -5.07 8.76 13.97
N VAL A 127 -5.35 7.55 13.49
CA VAL A 127 -4.91 7.08 12.16
C VAL A 127 -5.47 8.00 11.06
N PHE A 128 -6.69 8.53 11.19
CA PHE A 128 -7.27 9.44 10.20
C PHE A 128 -6.58 10.79 10.15
N GLU A 129 -6.19 11.35 11.30
CA GLU A 129 -5.43 12.61 11.35
C GLU A 129 -4.03 12.45 10.75
N ALA A 130 -3.34 11.36 11.11
CA ALA A 130 -2.05 11.02 10.53
C ALA A 130 -2.14 10.74 9.01
N PHE A 131 -3.21 10.06 8.59
CA PHE A 131 -3.54 9.85 7.18
C PHE A 131 -3.73 11.18 6.42
N LYS A 132 -4.46 12.15 6.97
CA LYS A 132 -4.64 13.47 6.34
C LYS A 132 -3.32 14.21 6.19
N ALA A 133 -2.50 14.20 7.24
CA ALA A 133 -1.17 14.82 7.22
C ALA A 133 -0.24 14.17 6.19
N LEU A 134 -0.34 12.85 6.01
CA LEU A 134 0.41 12.13 4.98
C LEU A 134 -0.13 12.44 3.58
N ALA A 135 -1.45 12.48 3.39
CA ALA A 135 -2.10 12.77 2.12
C ALA A 135 -1.87 14.21 1.63
N ASP A 136 -1.57 15.14 2.54
CA ASP A 136 -1.12 16.50 2.18
C ASP A 136 0.28 16.52 1.58
N LYS A 137 1.15 15.57 1.96
CA LYS A 137 2.54 15.47 1.49
C LYS A 137 2.68 14.50 0.30
N LYS A 138 1.81 13.50 0.23
CA LYS A 138 1.85 12.40 -0.72
C LYS A 138 0.50 12.30 -1.43
N LYS A 139 0.52 12.50 -2.75
CA LYS A 139 -0.70 12.58 -3.57
C LYS A 139 -1.55 11.31 -3.53
N GLU A 140 -0.92 10.14 -3.45
CA GLU A 140 -1.57 8.84 -3.35
C GLU A 140 -1.05 8.09 -2.12
N ILE A 141 -1.96 7.58 -1.29
CA ILE A 141 -1.64 6.75 -0.13
C ILE A 141 -1.83 5.28 -0.51
N PHE A 142 -0.80 4.47 -0.22
CA PHE A 142 -0.77 3.04 -0.52
C PHE A 142 -1.04 2.20 0.72
N ASP A 143 -1.32 0.92 0.51
CA ASP A 143 -1.58 -0.02 1.61
C ASP A 143 -0.44 -0.08 2.61
N ASP A 144 0.82 -0.02 2.16
CA ASP A 144 1.98 -0.01 3.05
C ASP A 144 2.03 1.24 3.93
N ASP A 145 1.56 2.38 3.42
CA ASP A 145 1.43 3.59 4.23
C ASP A 145 0.31 3.41 5.28
N ILE A 146 -0.82 2.82 4.90
CA ILE A 146 -1.94 2.56 5.81
C ILE A 146 -1.52 1.57 6.90
N ARG A 147 -0.78 0.51 6.54
CA ARG A 147 -0.19 -0.44 7.50
C ARG A 147 0.72 0.28 8.48
N ALA A 148 1.63 1.11 7.99
CA ALA A 148 2.56 1.86 8.84
C ALA A 148 1.82 2.80 9.81
N LEU A 149 0.78 3.49 9.34
CA LEU A 149 -0.06 4.35 10.18
C LEU A 149 -0.82 3.54 11.25
N CYS A 150 -1.42 2.41 10.86
CA CYS A 150 -2.11 1.53 11.80
C CYS A 150 -1.15 0.95 12.84
N GLU A 151 0.02 0.46 12.42
CA GLU A 151 1.04 -0.11 13.31
C GLU A 151 1.63 0.93 14.27
N GLN A 152 1.73 2.19 13.86
CA GLN A 152 2.18 3.27 14.72
C GLN A 152 1.19 3.53 15.86
N GLU A 153 -0.12 3.53 15.58
CA GLU A 153 -1.17 3.75 16.59
C GLU A 153 -1.51 2.49 17.41
N LEU A 154 -1.33 1.29 16.83
CA LEU A 154 -1.51 0.01 17.52
C LEU A 154 -0.29 -0.40 18.36
N ARG A 155 0.86 0.27 18.20
CA ARG A 155 1.93 0.18 19.18
C ARG A 155 1.47 0.89 20.45
N GLU A 156 0.87 0.13 21.36
CA GLU A 156 1.12 0.39 22.77
C GLU A 156 2.64 0.37 22.93
N LEU A 157 3.27 1.53 23.10
CA LEU A 157 4.61 1.57 23.64
C LEU A 157 4.43 1.20 25.13
N PRO A 158 4.73 -0.04 25.59
CA PRO A 158 5.00 -0.20 27.01
C PRO A 158 6.10 0.81 27.32
N GLU A 159 5.99 1.56 28.42
CA GLU A 159 6.99 2.55 28.83
C GLU A 159 8.41 2.04 28.57
N SER A 160 8.98 2.46 27.45
CA SER A 160 10.25 1.93 26.99
C SER A 160 11.34 2.67 27.74
N TRP A 161 12.35 1.95 28.20
CA TRP A 161 13.55 2.57 28.75
C TRP A 161 14.14 3.57 27.74
N GLN A 162 14.32 4.82 28.17
CA GLN A 162 15.00 5.87 27.42
C GLN A 162 16.44 5.97 27.86
N LEU A 163 17.39 6.07 26.93
CA LEU A 163 18.79 6.33 27.26
C LEU A 163 18.95 7.80 27.71
N GLU A 164 19.33 8.00 28.97
CA GLU A 164 19.60 9.33 29.55
C GLU A 164 21.07 9.73 29.38
N GLY A 165 21.98 8.76 29.41
CA GLY A 165 23.40 9.00 29.22
C GLY A 165 24.25 7.74 29.26
N TYR A 166 25.53 7.89 28.95
CA TYR A 166 26.51 6.81 29.06
C TYR A 166 27.89 7.35 29.46
N ARG A 167 28.67 6.51 30.14
CA ARG A 167 30.11 6.70 30.35
C ARG A 167 30.84 5.54 29.70
N LEU A 168 31.89 5.84 28.94
CA LEU A 168 32.73 4.85 28.28
C LEU A 168 34.20 5.10 28.65
N GLU A 169 34.90 4.05 29.03
CA GLU A 169 36.34 4.03 29.27
C GLU A 169 36.97 3.00 28.31
N CYS A 170 37.86 3.51 27.46
CA CYS A 170 38.60 2.73 26.47
C CYS A 170 40.09 2.94 26.68
N SER A 171 40.86 1.86 26.72
CA SER A 171 42.32 1.89 26.84
C SER A 171 42.94 0.87 25.87
N ALA A 172 44.22 1.04 25.55
CA ALA A 172 44.92 0.07 24.71
C ALA A 172 45.15 -1.23 25.50
N ASN A 173 44.77 -2.36 24.90
CA ASN A 173 44.89 -3.72 25.46
C ASN A 173 43.91 -4.08 26.59
N GLU A 174 42.83 -3.33 26.79
CA GLU A 174 41.73 -3.74 27.69
C GLU A 174 40.40 -3.74 26.93
N LEU A 175 39.43 -4.55 27.41
CA LEU A 175 38.08 -4.52 26.88
C LEU A 175 37.40 -3.19 27.27
N PRO A 176 36.65 -2.55 26.36
CA PRO A 176 35.94 -1.32 26.67
C PRO A 176 34.96 -1.56 27.82
N GLN A 177 34.99 -0.67 28.80
CA GLN A 177 34.06 -0.69 29.93
C GLN A 177 33.18 0.54 29.87
N GLY A 178 31.93 0.41 30.32
CA GLY A 178 31.05 1.55 30.37
C GLY A 178 29.81 1.29 31.21
N VAL A 179 29.09 2.36 31.48
CA VAL A 179 27.83 2.35 32.22
C VAL A 179 26.81 3.10 31.38
N LEU A 180 25.66 2.48 31.17
CA LEU A 180 24.47 3.08 30.57
C LEU A 180 23.54 3.55 31.69
N ARG A 181 22.95 4.73 31.50
CA ARG A 181 21.89 5.26 32.36
C ARG A 181 20.58 5.28 31.58
N LEU A 182 19.63 4.47 32.00
CA LEU A 182 18.33 4.29 31.38
C LEU A 182 17.24 4.83 32.31
N ARG A 183 16.20 5.46 31.74
CA ARG A 183 15.06 5.98 32.49
C ARG A 183 13.75 5.38 31.99
N ARG A 184 12.89 4.96 32.92
CA ARG A 184 11.51 4.54 32.66
C ARG A 184 10.60 5.20 33.68
N GLY A 185 9.78 6.16 33.24
CA GLY A 185 9.00 7.02 34.15
C GLY A 185 9.92 7.77 35.13
N ASP A 186 9.70 7.57 36.43
CA ASP A 186 10.52 8.09 37.53
C ASP A 186 11.67 7.14 37.94
N THR A 187 11.75 5.95 37.34
CA THR A 187 12.79 4.97 37.63
C THR A 187 14.02 5.22 36.78
N VAL A 188 15.19 5.35 37.40
CA VAL A 188 16.48 5.42 36.74
C VAL A 188 17.28 4.16 37.05
N LEU A 189 17.81 3.52 36.01
CA LEU A 189 18.66 2.33 36.09
C LEU A 189 20.04 2.68 35.53
N GLU A 190 21.08 2.41 36.32
CA GLU A 190 22.47 2.44 35.86
C GLU A 190 22.96 0.99 35.74
N ALA A 191 23.34 0.58 34.53
CA ALA A 191 23.78 -0.77 34.22
C ALA A 191 25.12 -0.76 33.47
N PRO A 192 26.06 -1.68 33.76
CA PRO A 192 27.28 -1.79 32.98
C PRO A 192 26.97 -2.18 31.52
N LEU A 193 27.85 -1.80 30.59
CA LEU A 193 27.77 -2.28 29.21
C LEU A 193 27.85 -3.82 29.21
N PRO A 194 27.00 -4.50 28.43
CA PRO A 194 27.06 -5.94 28.31
C PRO A 194 28.43 -6.33 27.76
N LYS A 195 29.08 -7.28 28.43
CA LYS A 195 30.29 -7.92 27.91
C LYS A 195 29.88 -8.84 26.77
N GLU A 196 30.71 -8.99 25.74
CA GLU A 196 30.43 -9.95 24.66
C GLU A 196 30.04 -11.32 25.23
N GLY A 197 28.79 -11.75 25.02
CA GLY A 197 28.29 -13.08 25.38
C GLY A 197 27.39 -13.18 26.62
N GLU A 198 27.00 -12.09 27.28
CA GLU A 198 25.95 -12.13 28.32
C GLU A 198 24.65 -11.51 27.78
N GLU A 199 23.57 -12.30 27.77
CA GLU A 199 22.19 -11.87 27.43
C GLU A 199 21.55 -11.04 28.55
#